data_AF-A0A3A0A357-F1
#
_entry.id   AF-A0A3A0A357-F1
#
_cell.length_a   1.000
_cell.length_b   1.000
_cell.length_c   1.000
_cell.angle_alpha   90.00
_cell.angle_beta   90.00
_cell.angle_gamma   90.00
#
_symmetry.space_group_name_H-M   'P 1'
#
loop_
_entity.id
_entity.type
_entity.pdbx_description
1 polymer ?
#
loop_
_entity_poly.entity_id
_entity_poly.type
_entity_poly.pdbx_seq_one_letter_code
_entity_poly.pdbx_strand_id
1 'polypeptide(L)'
;MAELIKVSAQSRSTAVAGAIAGVMREEGYAEMQAIGASAVNQAIKAIAIARGYLRDDGIDLMTVPSFTEVDIEGSERTAVRIAIFRRAPIAEQIA
;
A
#
# COMPACT_ATOMS: atom_id res chain seq x y z
N MET A 1 -12.40 8.41 -5.32
CA MET A 1 -11.89 7.14 -4.78
C MET A 1 -10.49 6.99 -5.34
N ALA A 2 -9.48 6.82 -4.49
CA ALA A 2 -8.14 6.54 -4.96
C ALA A 2 -8.14 5.25 -5.80
N GLU A 3 -7.32 5.21 -6.85
CA GLU A 3 -7.20 4.04 -7.72
C GLU A 3 -6.66 2.83 -6.91
N LEU A 4 -7.33 1.67 -7.03
CA LEU A 4 -6.92 0.45 -6.33
C LEU A 4 -5.73 -0.21 -7.01
N ILE A 5 -4.59 -0.24 -6.32
CA ILE A 5 -3.36 -0.89 -6.80
C ILE A 5 -3.46 -2.40 -6.55
N LYS A 6 -3.70 -3.17 -7.61
CA LYS A 6 -3.74 -4.64 -7.55
C LYS A 6 -2.33 -5.22 -7.64
N VAL A 7 -1.99 -6.10 -6.70
CA VAL A 7 -0.68 -6.74 -6.60
C VAL A 7 -0.83 -8.26 -6.73
N SER A 8 0.01 -8.85 -7.57
CA SER A 8 0.14 -10.30 -7.75
C SER A 8 1.51 -10.79 -7.30
N ALA A 9 1.72 -12.11 -7.35
CA ALA A 9 3.03 -12.70 -7.06
C ALA A 9 4.13 -12.24 -8.05
N GLN A 10 3.75 -11.88 -9.27
CA GLN A 10 4.64 -11.45 -10.36
C GLN A 10 4.84 -9.93 -10.39
N SER A 11 4.09 -9.17 -9.59
CA SER A 11 4.28 -7.73 -9.49
C SER A 11 5.71 -7.39 -9.05
N ARG A 12 6.35 -6.47 -9.78
CA ARG A 12 7.65 -5.94 -9.40
C ARG A 12 7.46 -4.90 -8.28
N SER A 13 7.97 -5.21 -7.09
CA SER A 13 7.87 -4.32 -5.91
C SER A 13 8.28 -2.86 -6.20
N THR A 14 9.31 -2.63 -7.02
CA THR A 14 9.77 -1.27 -7.37
C THR A 14 8.78 -0.50 -8.24
N ALA A 15 8.07 -1.17 -9.16
CA ALA A 15 7.06 -0.54 -9.99
C ALA A 15 5.83 -0.16 -9.14
N VAL A 16 5.39 -1.08 -8.28
CA VAL A 16 4.30 -0.84 -7.32
C VAL A 16 4.68 0.30 -6.36
N ALA A 17 5.93 0.34 -5.89
CA ALA A 17 6.44 1.42 -5.04
C ALA A 17 6.40 2.79 -5.72
N GLY A 18 6.72 2.84 -7.03
CA GLY A 18 6.60 4.06 -7.82
C GLY A 18 5.15 4.56 -7.91
N ALA A 19 4.20 3.64 -8.13
CA ALA A 19 2.77 3.97 -8.13
C ALA A 19 2.31 4.51 -6.77
N ILE A 20 2.67 3.83 -5.66
CA ILE A 20 2.39 4.33 -4.31
C ILE A 20 2.98 5.73 -4.11
N ALA A 21 4.25 5.94 -4.46
CA ALA A 21 4.89 7.24 -4.26
C ALA A 21 4.22 8.36 -5.08
N GLY A 22 3.82 8.09 -6.33
CA GLY A 22 3.06 9.03 -7.16
C GLY A 22 1.74 9.42 -6.50
N VAL A 23 0.90 8.42 -6.19
CA VAL A 23 -0.41 8.65 -5.55
C VAL A 23 -0.27 9.36 -4.20
N MET A 24 0.72 9.00 -3.39
CA MET A 24 0.91 9.60 -2.07
C MET A 24 1.36 11.07 -2.13
N ARG A 25 2.06 11.49 -3.20
CA ARG A 25 2.42 12.91 -3.41
C ARG A 25 1.20 13.75 -3.76
N GLU A 26 0.31 13.21 -4.58
CA GLU A 26 -0.87 13.91 -5.11
C GLU A 26 -2.06 13.87 -4.14
N GLU A 27 -2.44 12.67 -3.67
CA GLU A 27 -3.68 12.45 -2.92
C GLU A 27 -3.44 12.23 -1.42
N GLY A 28 -2.26 11.76 -1.02
CA GLY A 28 -1.95 11.45 0.38
C GLY A 28 -2.67 10.21 0.93
N TYR A 29 -3.40 9.48 0.09
CA TYR A 29 -4.04 8.21 0.37
C TYR A 29 -3.88 7.27 -0.82
N ALA A 30 -3.46 6.04 -0.56
CA ALA A 30 -3.40 4.99 -1.56
C ALA A 30 -4.00 3.71 -1.01
N GLU A 31 -4.42 2.82 -1.91
CA GLU A 31 -5.01 1.56 -1.52
C GLU A 31 -4.48 0.43 -2.37
N MET A 32 -4.19 -0.69 -1.72
CA MET A 32 -3.68 -1.89 -2.38
C MET A 32 -4.55 -3.10 -2.09
N GLN A 33 -4.59 -4.02 -3.04
CA GLN A 33 -5.18 -5.34 -2.85
C GLN A 33 -4.21 -6.42 -3.31
N ALA A 34 -4.03 -7.44 -2.47
CA ALA A 34 -3.18 -8.58 -2.75
C ALA A 34 -3.85 -9.89 -2.34
N ILE A 35 -3.66 -10.95 -3.13
CA ILE A 35 -4.25 -12.27 -2.91
C ILE A 35 -3.16 -13.33 -2.88
N GLY A 36 -3.12 -14.09 -1.79
CA GLY A 36 -2.10 -15.09 -1.54
C GLY A 36 -0.79 -14.52 -0.98
N ALA A 37 -0.04 -15.38 -0.29
CA ALA A 37 1.16 -14.99 0.48
C ALA A 37 2.22 -14.25 -0.35
N SER A 38 2.48 -14.72 -1.58
CA SER A 38 3.48 -14.11 -2.46
C SER A 38 3.10 -12.69 -2.86
N ALA A 39 1.82 -12.44 -3.20
CA ALA A 39 1.35 -11.12 -3.56
C ALA A 39 1.40 -10.15 -2.37
N VAL A 40 1.01 -10.63 -1.18
CA VAL A 40 1.09 -9.84 0.07
C VAL A 40 2.55 -9.46 0.37
N ASN A 41 3.50 -10.38 0.19
CA ASN A 41 4.92 -10.08 0.35
C ASN A 41 5.40 -9.00 -0.65
N GLN A 42 4.97 -9.07 -1.92
CA GLN A 42 5.27 -8.01 -2.89
C GLN A 42 4.67 -6.67 -2.48
N ALA A 43 3.44 -6.67 -1.94
CA ALA A 43 2.78 -5.46 -1.49
C ALA A 43 3.55 -4.79 -0.34
N ILE A 44 3.92 -5.56 0.69
CA ILE A 44 4.69 -5.03 1.83
C ILE A 44 6.08 -4.55 1.41
N LYS A 45 6.78 -5.27 0.52
CA LYS A 45 8.06 -4.81 -0.04
C LYS A 45 7.92 -3.50 -0.80
N ALA A 46 6.87 -3.36 -1.61
CA ALA A 46 6.59 -2.13 -2.34
C ALA A 46 6.36 -0.94 -1.39
N ILE A 47 5.61 -1.12 -0.31
CA ILE A 47 5.39 -0.10 0.72
C ILE A 47 6.72 0.31 1.37
N ALA A 48 7.56 -0.66 1.73
CA ALA A 48 8.88 -0.37 2.32
C ALA A 48 9.78 0.44 1.37
N ILE A 49 9.78 0.12 0.07
CA ILE A 49 10.54 0.85 -0.94
C ILE A 49 9.94 2.26 -1.17
N ALA A 50 8.61 2.38 -1.21
CA ALA A 50 7.92 3.65 -1.39
C ALA A 50 8.24 4.64 -0.26
N ARG A 51 8.35 4.18 0.99
CA ARG A 51 8.85 4.99 2.11
C ARG A 51 10.25 5.55 1.86
N GLY A 52 11.11 4.80 1.17
CA GLY A 52 12.42 5.28 0.73
C GLY A 52 12.31 6.38 -0.33
N TYR A 53 11.45 6.20 -1.33
CA TYR A 53 11.22 7.18 -2.41
C TYR A 53 10.62 8.50 -1.92
N LEU A 54 9.85 8.45 -0.83
CA LEU A 54 9.12 9.59 -0.28
C LEU A 54 9.89 10.34 0.82
N ARG A 55 11.10 9.87 1.18
CA ARG A 55 11.90 10.45 2.26
C ARG A 55 12.25 11.92 2.00
N ASP A 56 12.70 12.23 0.78
CA ASP A 56 13.11 13.59 0.42
C ASP A 56 11.91 14.54 0.30
N ASP A 57 10.70 13.99 0.14
CA ASP A 57 9.43 14.73 0.18
C ASP A 57 8.93 14.99 1.61
N GLY A 58 9.62 14.46 2.64
CA GLY A 58 9.18 14.54 4.03
C GLY A 58 7.91 13.74 4.33
N ILE A 59 7.55 12.77 3.48
CA ILE A 59 6.35 11.95 3.62
C ILE A 59 6.72 10.58 4.20
N ASP A 60 6.19 10.25 5.38
CA ASP A 60 6.20 8.89 5.92
C ASP A 60 4.84 8.21 5.74
N LEU A 61 4.84 6.87 5.70
CA LEU A 61 3.64 6.07 5.44
C LEU A 61 3.21 5.30 6.70
N MET A 62 1.90 5.19 6.88
CA MET A 62 1.27 4.22 7.77
C MET A 62 0.33 3.32 6.97
N THR A 63 0.14 2.08 7.43
CA THR A 63 -0.70 1.10 6.74
C THR A 63 -1.74 0.51 7.69
N VAL A 64 -2.94 0.24 7.17
CA VAL A 64 -4.02 -0.42 7.89
C VAL A 64 -4.50 -1.60 7.03
N PRO A 65 -4.07 -2.84 7.33
CA PRO A 65 -4.52 -4.01 6.60
C PRO A 65 -5.92 -4.45 7.05
N SER A 66 -6.71 -4.97 6.12
CA SER A 66 -8.00 -5.60 6.37
C SER A 66 -8.25 -6.76 5.40
N PHE A 67 -9.14 -7.67 5.77
CA PHE A 67 -9.64 -8.68 4.84
C PHE A 67 -10.78 -8.09 4.00
N THR A 68 -10.86 -8.51 2.75
CA THR A 68 -11.99 -8.23 1.87
C THR A 68 -12.26 -9.44 1.00
N GLU A 69 -13.52 -9.71 0.69
CA GLU A 69 -13.88 -10.71 -0.31
C GLU A 69 -13.86 -10.08 -1.69
N VAL A 70 -13.38 -10.83 -2.68
CA VAL A 70 -13.39 -10.43 -4.09
C VAL A 70 -13.76 -11.61 -4.98
N ASP A 71 -14.55 -11.32 -6.02
CA ASP A 71 -14.85 -12.30 -7.06
C ASP A 71 -13.67 -12.39 -8.04
N ILE A 72 -13.16 -13.60 -8.23
CA ILE A 72 -12.20 -13.93 -9.28
C ILE A 72 -12.74 -15.12 -10.05
N GLU A 73 -13.07 -14.88 -11.32
CA GLU A 73 -13.57 -15.91 -12.23
C GLU A 73 -14.79 -16.66 -11.67
N GLY A 74 -15.71 -15.93 -11.02
CA GLY A 74 -16.92 -16.49 -10.41
C GLY A 74 -16.66 -17.25 -9.12
N SER A 75 -15.47 -17.14 -8.55
CA SER A 75 -15.14 -17.68 -7.24
C SER A 75 -14.77 -16.58 -6.25
N GLU A 76 -15.43 -16.56 -5.09
CA GLU A 76 -15.02 -15.69 -3.99
C GLU A 76 -13.64 -16.10 -3.46
N ARG A 77 -12.81 -15.09 -3.21
CA ARG A 77 -11.48 -15.19 -2.66
C ARG A 77 -11.31 -14.12 -1.60
N THR A 78 -10.79 -14.53 -0.45
CA THR A 78 -10.34 -13.59 0.58
C THR A 78 -9.03 -12.93 0.14
N ALA A 79 -9.06 -11.61 -0.01
CA ALA A 79 -7.91 -10.76 -0.29
C ALA A 79 -7.50 -9.97 0.96
N VAL A 80 -6.24 -9.54 0.98
CA VAL A 80 -5.76 -8.50 1.90
C VAL A 80 -5.86 -7.16 1.19
N ARG A 81 -6.66 -6.26 1.76
CA ARG A 81 -6.71 -4.84 1.40
C ARG A 81 -5.78 -4.09 2.34
N ILE A 82 -4.99 -3.16 1.81
CA ILE A 82 -4.06 -2.35 2.59
C ILE A 82 -4.34 -0.90 2.27
N ALA A 83 -4.95 -0.20 3.24
CA ALA A 83 -5.08 1.24 3.18
C ALA A 83 -3.76 1.89 3.59
N ILE A 84 -3.28 2.86 2.82
CA ILE A 84 -2.01 3.55 3.03
C ILE A 84 -2.30 5.04 3.22
N PHE A 85 -1.84 5.58 4.33
CA PHE A 85 -2.03 6.98 4.68
C PHE A 85 -0.68 7.65 4.91
N ARG A 86 -0.67 8.98 4.80
CA ARG A 86 0.44 9.77 5.36
C ARG A 86 0.44 9.58 6.87
N ARG A 87 1.58 9.18 7.42
CA ARG A 87 1.77 9.06 8.85
C ARG A 87 1.82 10.48 9.44
N ALA A 88 0.91 10.79 10.36
CA ALA A 88 1.00 12.02 11.13
C ALA A 88 2.30 12.02 11.96
N PRO A 89 2.97 13.17 12.10
CA PRO A 89 4.07 13.30 13.06
C PRO A 89 3.58 12.83 14.42
N ILE A 90 4.39 12.04 15.13
CA ILE A 90 4.12 11.79 16.54
C ILE A 90 4.30 13.15 17.21
N ALA A 91 3.20 13.78 17.64
CA ALA A 91 3.30 14.90 18.56
C ALA A 91 4.06 14.37 19.77
N GLU A 92 5.24 14.93 20.06
CA GLU A 92 5.91 14.68 21.34
C GLU A 92 4.89 15.00 22.42
N GLN A 93 4.38 13.98 23.09
CA GLN A 93 3.71 14.18 24.37
C GLN A 93 4.80 14.70 25.29
N ILE A 94 4.83 16.03 25.45
CA ILE A 94 5.63 16.70 26.46
C ILE A 94 5.18 16.09 27.79
N ALA A 95 6.03 15.23 28.33
CA ALA A 95 5.92 14.71 29.69
C ALA A 95 6.25 15.82 30.69
#